data_AF-A0A316LC13-F1
#
_entry.id   AF-A0A316LC13-F1
#
_cell.length_a   1.000
_cell.length_b   1.000
_cell.length_c   1.000
_cell.angle_alpha   90.00
_cell.angle_beta   90.00
_cell.angle_gamma   90.00
#
_symmetry.space_group_name_H-M   'P 1'
#
loop_
_entity.id
_entity.type
_entity.pdbx_description
1 polymer ?
#
loop_
_entity_poly.entity_id
_entity_poly.type
_entity_poly.pdbx_seq_one_letter_code
_entity_poly.pdbx_strand_id
1 'polypeptide(L)'
;ANREEVVALLGKLAKDRGLVQAVVEDSPMPAWAVNIAKEFVDRAWVQELEHFSAACFQASSKAQQHAGGTCGPGFADASPKGIRLWRPGAGDVTYTWAKFVQACKEMGIQPAPEEATADPAADPAADPAADPCATCLCNTCADDNCDNAPGCYKDKDACAQTHNTAKCDDYRPKGAPAPATDEPQEIVDESSDQDIPAATLTTAPATEIAAPAFDYSGLDKQTVTTLHSAENMIRNARKDYIIKVADAVGMAHDELVRNSDGHNQHTEETFVGWCQSVGLSKSTAYQLLQVSNLLCSSTPNEQKVLQQASSSLLYAAAKPSAPAELVEAVKAGDITSHKQYKELEAQLKAAEAAREAAEKKAQGLKASYNTAHANEQYNIDLRKKAQEAVEDLKQKLYRRNEELAAKDQELNAALDQQGAYISKLRELEKAPKDVAVEQPSEADIERWRREGEERARAEMARPRQTPLSANNVRPMACDLANSVTALYNTFLLAACELHGDEYAQCAAPLIAALQDALTGLQGAVNEHNATTYKEDEDFE
;
A
#
# COMPACT_ATOMS: atom_id res chain seq x y z
N ALA A 1 19.80 -13.01 -8.60
CA ALA A 1 19.59 -12.95 -7.14
C ALA A 1 18.79 -11.72 -6.70
N ASN A 2 18.73 -10.62 -7.46
CA ASN A 2 17.86 -9.49 -7.09
C ASN A 2 17.15 -8.90 -8.33
N ARG A 3 15.87 -9.27 -8.51
CA ARG A 3 15.03 -8.85 -9.64
C ARG A 3 14.93 -7.33 -9.74
N GLU A 4 14.89 -6.66 -8.59
CA GLU A 4 14.73 -5.21 -8.49
C GLU A 4 15.97 -4.44 -8.97
N GLU A 5 17.18 -4.92 -8.69
CA GLU A 5 18.42 -4.29 -9.17
C GLU A 5 18.56 -4.40 -10.69
N VAL A 6 18.16 -5.54 -11.26
CA VAL A 6 18.22 -5.77 -12.70
C VAL A 6 17.20 -4.87 -13.42
N VAL A 7 15.98 -4.75 -12.89
CA VAL A 7 14.95 -3.84 -13.42
C VAL A 7 15.39 -2.38 -13.30
N ALA A 8 16.00 -1.99 -12.19
CA ALA A 8 16.52 -0.63 -11.99
C ALA A 8 17.67 -0.29 -12.95
N LEU A 9 18.59 -1.23 -13.18
CA LEU A 9 19.69 -1.07 -14.14
C LEU A 9 19.17 -0.97 -15.58
N LEU A 10 18.18 -1.78 -15.95
CA LEU A 10 17.56 -1.74 -17.28
C LEU A 10 16.78 -0.44 -17.51
N GLY A 11 16.04 0.05 -16.51
CA GLY A 11 15.36 1.34 -16.57
C GLY A 11 16.33 2.51 -16.72
N LYS A 12 17.48 2.44 -16.07
CA LYS A 12 18.56 3.43 -16.19
C LYS A 12 19.19 3.40 -17.58
N LEU A 13 19.46 2.22 -18.12
CA LEU A 13 20.04 2.03 -19.45
C LEU A 13 19.12 2.53 -20.58
N ALA A 14 17.80 2.32 -20.44
CA ALA A 14 16.79 2.77 -21.39
C ALA A 14 16.65 4.31 -21.40
N LYS A 15 16.79 4.94 -20.23
CA LYS A 15 16.77 6.40 -20.06
C LYS A 15 18.05 7.06 -20.61
N ASP A 16 19.21 6.47 -20.33
CA ASP A 16 20.51 6.98 -20.78
C ASP A 16 20.72 6.89 -22.30
N ARG A 17 20.02 5.96 -22.98
CA ARG A 17 20.02 5.84 -24.45
C ARG A 17 18.90 6.61 -25.16
N GLY A 18 18.10 7.39 -24.44
CA GLY A 18 17.02 8.20 -25.02
C GLY A 18 15.89 7.39 -25.67
N LEU A 19 15.75 6.11 -25.31
CA LEU A 19 14.73 5.19 -25.85
C LEU A 19 13.36 5.36 -25.16
N VAL A 20 13.29 6.23 -24.15
CA VAL A 20 12.08 6.52 -23.38
C VAL A 20 11.98 8.04 -23.19
N GLN A 21 11.15 8.70 -23.99
CA GLN A 21 10.68 10.05 -23.67
C GLN A 21 9.65 9.95 -22.55
N ALA A 22 10.08 10.18 -21.32
CA ALA A 22 9.16 10.35 -20.20
C ALA A 22 8.40 11.67 -20.39
N VAL A 23 7.16 11.59 -20.88
CA VAL A 23 6.25 12.73 -20.91
C VAL A 23 5.64 12.88 -19.51
N VAL A 24 6.01 13.97 -18.85
CA VAL A 24 5.62 14.30 -17.48
C VAL A 24 4.20 14.88 -17.45
N GLU A 25 3.38 14.25 -16.60
CA GLU A 25 2.21 14.68 -15.80
C GLU A 25 1.16 15.69 -16.31
N ASP A 26 1.41 16.53 -17.30
CA ASP A 26 0.48 17.59 -17.75
C ASP A 26 0.02 17.44 -19.22
N SER A 27 0.30 16.30 -19.85
CA SER A 27 -0.19 16.02 -21.21
C SER A 27 -1.47 15.19 -21.23
N PRO A 28 -2.44 15.50 -22.13
CA PRO A 28 -3.62 14.68 -22.34
C PRO A 28 -3.24 13.25 -22.75
N MET A 29 -4.10 12.28 -22.43
CA MET A 29 -3.82 10.86 -22.67
C MET A 29 -3.50 10.59 -24.14
N PRO A 30 -2.28 10.13 -24.48
CA PRO A 30 -1.93 9.85 -25.87
C PRO A 30 -2.85 8.78 -26.45
N ALA A 31 -3.17 8.87 -27.75
CA ALA A 31 -4.07 7.93 -28.41
C ALA A 31 -3.64 6.46 -28.25
N TRP A 32 -2.33 6.18 -28.17
CA TRP A 32 -1.83 4.83 -27.93
C TRP A 32 -2.08 4.32 -26.50
N ALA A 33 -2.14 5.23 -25.51
CA ALA A 33 -2.37 4.90 -24.11
C ALA A 33 -3.86 4.68 -23.80
N VAL A 34 -4.76 5.27 -24.59
CA VAL A 34 -6.22 5.10 -24.48
C VAL A 34 -6.64 3.63 -24.55
N ASN A 35 -6.08 2.85 -25.48
CA ASN A 35 -6.43 1.43 -25.63
C ASN A 35 -5.95 0.60 -24.43
N ILE A 36 -4.77 0.92 -23.91
CA ILE A 36 -4.20 0.29 -22.70
C ILE A 36 -5.07 0.63 -21.48
N ALA A 37 -5.55 1.88 -21.38
CA ALA A 37 -6.43 2.33 -20.32
C ALA A 37 -7.81 1.65 -20.37
N LYS A 38 -8.41 1.48 -21.56
CA LYS A 38 -9.69 0.74 -21.72
C LYS A 38 -9.58 -0.69 -21.19
N GLU A 39 -8.57 -1.43 -21.66
CA GLU A 39 -8.35 -2.80 -21.20
C GLU A 39 -7.99 -2.89 -19.71
N PHE A 40 -7.33 -1.87 -19.17
CA PHE A 40 -7.06 -1.80 -17.74
C PHE A 40 -8.35 -1.61 -16.93
N VAL A 41 -9.26 -0.73 -17.39
CA VAL A 41 -10.56 -0.48 -16.75
C VAL A 41 -11.50 -1.69 -16.88
N ASP A 42 -11.35 -2.49 -17.93
CA ASP A 42 -12.11 -3.72 -18.14
C ASP A 42 -11.64 -4.91 -17.27
N ARG A 43 -10.59 -4.75 -16.46
CA ARG A 43 -10.14 -5.82 -15.55
C ARG A 43 -11.18 -6.05 -14.45
N ALA A 44 -11.45 -7.32 -14.13
CA ALA A 44 -12.44 -7.74 -13.13
C ALA A 44 -12.32 -6.97 -11.80
N TRP A 45 -11.12 -6.86 -11.24
CA TRP A 45 -10.92 -6.16 -9.97
C TRP A 45 -11.18 -4.64 -10.04
N VAL A 46 -11.10 -4.03 -11.23
CA VAL A 46 -11.45 -2.62 -11.45
C VAL A 46 -12.96 -2.46 -11.56
N GLN A 47 -13.63 -3.41 -12.18
CA GLN A 47 -15.10 -3.48 -12.24
C GLN A 47 -15.73 -3.79 -10.88
N GLU A 48 -15.02 -4.50 -10.00
CA GLU A 48 -15.43 -4.79 -8.61
C GLU A 48 -15.24 -3.59 -7.65
N LEU A 49 -14.68 -2.47 -8.09
CA LEU A 49 -14.57 -1.28 -7.24
C LEU A 49 -15.95 -0.64 -7.05
N GLU A 50 -16.31 -0.36 -5.80
CA GLU A 50 -17.58 0.32 -5.44
C GLU A 50 -17.80 1.61 -6.24
N HIS A 51 -16.73 2.38 -6.45
CA HIS A 51 -16.75 3.59 -7.26
C HIS A 51 -15.50 3.72 -8.12
N PHE A 52 -15.68 4.16 -9.37
CA PHE A 52 -14.58 4.57 -10.25
C PHE A 52 -14.00 5.92 -9.79
N SER A 53 -13.28 5.90 -8.67
CA SER A 53 -12.74 7.07 -7.98
C SER A 53 -11.28 6.88 -7.59
N ALA A 54 -10.54 7.99 -7.48
CA ALA A 54 -9.14 7.96 -7.10
C ALA A 54 -8.92 7.35 -5.70
N ALA A 55 -9.84 7.57 -4.77
CA ALA A 55 -9.77 7.03 -3.42
C ALA A 55 -9.88 5.49 -3.40
N CYS A 56 -10.80 4.93 -4.20
CA CYS A 56 -10.98 3.49 -4.32
C CYS A 56 -9.73 2.81 -4.92
N PHE A 57 -9.12 3.40 -5.95
CA PHE A 57 -7.86 2.89 -6.51
C PHE A 57 -6.68 2.98 -5.53
N GLN A 58 -6.61 4.05 -4.72
CA GLN A 58 -5.55 4.20 -3.71
C GLN A 58 -5.68 3.21 -2.55
N ALA A 59 -6.91 2.88 -2.15
CA ALA A 59 -7.20 1.96 -1.06
C ALA A 59 -7.16 0.48 -1.47
N SER A 60 -7.24 0.17 -2.77
CA SER A 60 -7.29 -1.20 -3.27
C SER A 60 -5.95 -1.93 -3.10
N SER A 61 -5.96 -3.06 -2.36
CA SER A 61 -4.80 -3.95 -2.22
C SER A 61 -4.37 -4.55 -3.57
N LYS A 62 -5.31 -4.73 -4.52
CA LYS A 62 -5.01 -5.17 -5.89
C LYS A 62 -4.19 -4.12 -6.65
N ALA A 63 -4.46 -2.83 -6.47
CA ALA A 63 -3.62 -1.77 -7.02
C ALA A 63 -2.20 -1.74 -6.43
N GLN A 64 -1.98 -2.34 -5.26
CA GLN A 64 -0.64 -2.49 -4.67
C GLN A 64 0.11 -3.71 -5.22
N GLN A 65 -0.61 -4.77 -5.57
CA GLN A 65 -0.06 -6.02 -6.07
C GLN A 65 0.14 -6.04 -7.59
N HIS A 66 -0.51 -5.14 -8.32
CA HIS A 66 -0.55 -5.16 -9.78
C HIS A 66 0.62 -4.41 -10.43
N ALA A 67 1.84 -4.83 -10.10
CA ALA A 67 3.05 -4.35 -10.75
C ALA A 67 3.28 -5.07 -12.08
N GLY A 68 3.08 -4.38 -13.21
CA GLY A 68 3.43 -4.87 -14.55
C GLY A 68 2.41 -5.79 -15.24
N GLY A 69 1.12 -5.46 -15.20
CA GLY A 69 0.08 -6.17 -15.95
C GLY A 69 0.15 -5.96 -17.46
N THR A 70 0.03 -7.03 -18.24
CA THR A 70 -0.09 -6.96 -19.70
C THR A 70 -1.49 -6.47 -20.11
N CYS A 71 -1.57 -5.39 -20.87
CA CYS A 71 -2.80 -4.90 -21.51
C CYS A 71 -2.52 -4.83 -23.03
N GLY A 72 -2.93 -5.87 -23.77
CA GLY A 72 -2.99 -5.85 -25.23
C GLY A 72 -1.70 -5.33 -25.88
N PRO A 73 -1.70 -4.12 -26.48
CA PRO A 73 -0.53 -3.57 -27.16
C PRO A 73 0.57 -2.99 -26.24
N GLY A 74 0.43 -3.08 -24.90
CA GLY A 74 1.39 -2.54 -23.94
C GLY A 74 1.22 -3.07 -22.50
N PHE A 75 1.71 -2.31 -21.53
CA PHE A 75 1.75 -2.69 -20.12
C PHE A 75 1.18 -1.58 -19.24
N ALA A 76 0.51 -1.99 -18.16
CA ALA A 76 0.00 -1.13 -17.11
C ALA A 76 0.56 -1.57 -15.76
N ASP A 77 1.14 -0.62 -15.03
CA ASP A 77 1.72 -0.83 -13.70
C ASP A 77 0.98 0.09 -12.71
N ALA A 78 0.19 -0.53 -11.83
CA ALA A 78 -0.61 0.17 -10.84
C ALA A 78 0.13 0.18 -9.49
N SER A 79 0.02 1.30 -8.79
CA SER A 79 0.62 1.51 -7.48
C SER A 79 -0.29 2.36 -6.59
N PRO A 80 -0.05 2.47 -5.28
CA PRO A 80 -0.78 3.41 -4.41
C PRO A 80 -0.72 4.87 -4.89
N LYS A 81 0.32 5.25 -5.63
CA LYS A 81 0.54 6.64 -6.06
C LYS A 81 -0.12 6.97 -7.39
N GLY A 82 -0.45 5.96 -8.19
CA GLY A 82 -0.99 6.14 -9.54
C GLY A 82 -0.67 4.96 -10.45
N ILE A 83 -0.82 5.18 -11.74
CA ILE A 83 -0.65 4.17 -12.79
C ILE A 83 0.38 4.63 -13.82
N ARG A 84 1.24 3.71 -14.24
CA ARG A 84 2.16 3.89 -15.37
C ARG A 84 1.70 3.03 -16.53
N LEU A 85 1.57 3.63 -17.70
CA LEU A 85 1.25 2.98 -18.96
C LEU A 85 2.47 3.05 -19.86
N TRP A 86 2.90 1.92 -20.41
CA TRP A 86 4.08 1.86 -21.29
C TRP A 86 3.86 0.96 -22.48
N ARG A 87 4.43 1.36 -23.63
CA ARG A 87 4.45 0.57 -24.86
C ARG A 87 5.84 0.61 -25.51
N PRO A 88 6.43 -0.55 -25.85
CA PRO A 88 7.67 -0.60 -26.60
C PRO A 88 7.60 0.25 -27.88
N GLY A 89 8.54 1.18 -28.05
CA GLY A 89 8.62 2.07 -29.22
C GLY A 89 7.71 3.30 -29.21
N ALA A 90 6.78 3.44 -28.26
CA ALA A 90 5.90 4.62 -28.13
C ALA A 90 6.17 5.47 -26.87
N GLY A 91 6.88 4.94 -25.88
CA GLY A 91 7.24 5.63 -24.63
C GLY A 91 6.43 5.16 -23.41
N ASP A 92 6.67 5.80 -22.27
CA ASP A 92 5.90 5.63 -21.03
C ASP A 92 5.19 6.93 -20.61
N VAL A 93 4.04 6.77 -19.95
CA VAL A 93 3.29 7.88 -19.34
C VAL A 93 2.83 7.46 -17.95
N THR A 94 2.94 8.37 -16.99
CA THR A 94 2.52 8.13 -15.60
C THR A 94 1.42 9.12 -15.20
N TYR A 95 0.36 8.61 -14.58
CA TYR A 95 -0.76 9.38 -14.05
C TYR A 95 -0.91 9.17 -12.55
N THR A 96 -1.24 10.22 -11.82
CA THR A 96 -1.85 10.06 -10.49
C THR A 96 -3.26 9.49 -10.64
N TRP A 97 -3.79 8.80 -9.63
CA TRP A 97 -5.15 8.24 -9.71
C TRP A 97 -6.23 9.28 -10.02
N ALA A 98 -6.10 10.48 -9.46
CA ALA A 98 -7.01 11.59 -9.76
C ALA A 98 -6.97 11.99 -11.24
N LYS A 99 -5.77 12.18 -11.80
CA LYS A 99 -5.58 12.54 -13.21
C LYS A 99 -5.99 11.39 -14.15
N PHE A 100 -5.70 10.14 -13.77
CA PHE A 100 -6.08 8.97 -14.56
C PHE A 100 -7.61 8.83 -14.64
N VAL A 101 -8.30 8.90 -13.50
CA VAL A 101 -9.77 8.84 -13.46
C VAL A 101 -10.36 9.99 -14.26
N GLN A 102 -9.84 11.21 -14.11
CA GLN A 102 -10.31 12.36 -14.89
C GLN A 102 -10.11 12.16 -16.39
N ALA A 103 -8.92 11.74 -16.82
CA ALA A 103 -8.63 11.48 -18.24
C ALA A 103 -9.49 10.35 -18.81
N CYS A 104 -9.77 9.30 -18.03
CA CYS A 104 -10.69 8.24 -18.43
C CYS A 104 -12.11 8.76 -18.59
N LYS A 105 -12.60 9.62 -17.68
CA LYS A 105 -13.92 10.25 -17.78
C LYS A 105 -14.04 11.15 -19.01
N GLU A 106 -13.04 11.98 -19.28
CA GLU A 106 -12.98 12.86 -20.45
C GLU A 106 -12.99 12.07 -21.78
N MET A 107 -12.43 10.87 -21.78
CA MET A 107 -12.36 9.98 -22.95
C MET A 107 -13.51 8.96 -23.03
N GLY A 108 -14.49 9.03 -22.12
CA GLY A 108 -15.63 8.10 -22.08
C GLY A 108 -15.26 6.66 -21.71
N ILE A 109 -14.13 6.47 -21.02
CA ILE A 109 -13.64 5.18 -20.51
C ILE A 109 -14.14 5.06 -19.06
N GLN A 110 -15.34 4.54 -18.87
CA GLN A 110 -15.88 4.24 -17.54
C GLN A 110 -16.48 2.84 -17.55
N PRO A 111 -16.42 2.08 -16.43
CA PRO A 111 -17.23 0.89 -16.28
C PRO A 111 -18.72 1.29 -16.36
N ALA A 112 -19.53 0.51 -17.07
CA ALA A 112 -20.92 0.87 -17.35
C ALA A 112 -21.72 1.14 -16.04
N PRO A 113 -22.51 2.21 -15.96
CA PRO A 113 -23.36 2.45 -14.80
C PRO A 113 -24.59 1.53 -14.87
N GLU A 114 -24.88 0.81 -13.80
CA GLU A 114 -26.21 0.23 -13.58
C GLU A 114 -27.22 1.39 -13.41
N GLU A 115 -28.34 1.28 -14.12
CA GLU A 115 -29.20 2.39 -14.52
C GLU A 115 -29.81 3.17 -13.34
N ALA A 116 -29.74 4.51 -13.44
CA ALA A 116 -30.56 5.42 -12.67
C ALA A 116 -32.03 5.26 -13.09
N THR A 117 -32.90 4.82 -12.16
CA THR A 117 -34.35 4.87 -12.37
C THR A 117 -34.91 6.15 -11.75
N ALA A 118 -35.53 6.95 -12.62
CA ALA A 118 -36.30 8.15 -12.29
C ALA A 118 -37.78 7.79 -12.13
N ASP A 119 -38.45 8.49 -11.21
CA ASP A 119 -39.91 8.55 -11.02
C ASP A 119 -40.70 8.76 -12.33
N PRO A 120 -41.93 8.21 -12.44
CA PRO A 120 -43.10 9.05 -12.12
C PRO A 120 -44.29 8.34 -11.44
N ALA A 121 -45.04 9.14 -10.70
CA ALA A 121 -46.27 8.82 -9.98
C ALA A 121 -47.44 8.27 -10.83
N ALA A 122 -48.12 7.23 -10.30
CA ALA A 122 -49.57 7.05 -10.31
C ALA A 122 -49.98 5.85 -9.43
N ASP A 123 -50.58 6.12 -8.26
CA ASP A 123 -51.35 5.16 -7.45
C ASP A 123 -52.72 4.89 -8.13
N PRO A 124 -53.37 3.70 -7.97
CA PRO A 124 -53.81 3.26 -6.64
C PRO A 124 -53.66 1.76 -6.32
N ALA A 125 -53.26 1.52 -5.07
CA ALA A 125 -53.81 0.54 -4.12
C ALA A 125 -53.53 -0.97 -4.32
N ALA A 126 -52.54 -1.48 -3.57
CA ALA A 126 -52.69 -2.57 -2.58
C ALA A 126 -51.38 -2.74 -1.77
N ASP A 127 -51.47 -2.55 -0.45
CA ASP A 127 -50.42 -2.72 0.58
C ASP A 127 -50.48 -4.16 1.17
N PRO A 128 -49.61 -4.62 2.10
CA PRO A 128 -48.17 -4.38 2.37
C PRO A 128 -47.38 -5.71 2.54
N ALA A 129 -46.04 -5.72 2.40
CA ALA A 129 -45.09 -6.42 3.31
C ALA A 129 -43.64 -6.49 2.78
N ALA A 130 -42.71 -6.27 3.72
CA ALA A 130 -41.34 -6.75 3.80
C ALA A 130 -40.21 -5.87 3.21
N ASP A 131 -39.68 -5.11 4.16
CA ASP A 131 -38.42 -4.37 4.29
C ASP A 131 -37.16 -5.16 3.84
N PRO A 132 -36.09 -4.46 3.40
CA PRO A 132 -34.88 -5.01 2.81
C PRO A 132 -33.79 -5.25 3.87
N CYS A 133 -33.17 -6.43 3.86
CA CYS A 133 -31.90 -6.66 4.55
C CYS A 133 -30.79 -6.89 3.51
N ALA A 134 -30.36 -5.77 2.92
CA ALA A 134 -29.08 -5.66 2.26
C ALA A 134 -28.00 -5.44 3.33
N THR A 135 -27.07 -6.40 3.45
CA THR A 135 -25.63 -6.31 3.81
C THR A 135 -25.16 -7.51 4.65
N CYS A 136 -24.95 -8.63 3.93
CA CYS A 136 -24.15 -9.83 4.17
C CYS A 136 -23.67 -10.19 5.60
N LEU A 137 -24.02 -11.42 6.05
CA LEU A 137 -23.15 -12.37 6.77
C LEU A 137 -23.81 -13.76 6.66
N CYS A 138 -22.99 -14.79 6.38
CA CYS A 138 -23.37 -16.16 6.00
C CYS A 138 -24.66 -16.69 6.67
N ASN A 139 -25.75 -16.79 5.90
CA ASN A 139 -27.01 -17.36 6.38
C ASN A 139 -27.26 -18.75 5.79
N THR A 140 -27.77 -19.65 6.62
CA THR A 140 -28.15 -21.02 6.26
C THR A 140 -29.21 -21.05 5.16
N CYS A 141 -28.89 -21.66 4.02
CA CYS A 141 -29.87 -21.96 2.98
C CYS A 141 -30.81 -23.09 3.43
N ALA A 142 -32.11 -22.81 3.45
CA ALA A 142 -33.15 -23.80 3.76
C ALA A 142 -33.56 -24.65 2.54
N ASP A 143 -33.10 -24.33 1.33
CA ASP A 143 -33.54 -25.00 0.11
C ASP A 143 -32.70 -26.23 -0.21
N ASP A 144 -33.38 -27.35 -0.51
CA ASP A 144 -32.74 -28.61 -0.90
C ASP A 144 -32.17 -28.61 -2.34
N ASN A 145 -32.14 -27.46 -3.02
CA ASN A 145 -31.71 -27.35 -4.42
C ASN A 145 -30.66 -26.25 -4.70
N CYS A 146 -29.99 -25.74 -3.66
CA CYS A 146 -28.95 -24.71 -3.79
C CYS A 146 -27.56 -25.35 -4.00
N ASP A 147 -27.31 -25.90 -5.19
CA ASP A 147 -26.00 -26.45 -5.55
C ASP A 147 -25.09 -25.46 -6.31
N ASN A 148 -25.56 -24.25 -6.66
CA ASN A 148 -24.80 -23.33 -7.53
C ASN A 148 -25.00 -21.81 -7.28
N ALA A 149 -25.40 -21.35 -6.09
CA ALA A 149 -25.49 -19.91 -5.80
C ALA A 149 -24.19 -19.36 -5.17
N PRO A 150 -23.67 -18.19 -5.63
CA PRO A 150 -22.49 -17.58 -5.03
C PRO A 150 -22.77 -17.19 -3.56
N GLY A 151 -21.97 -17.72 -2.63
CA GLY A 151 -22.08 -17.47 -1.19
C GLY A 151 -22.66 -18.63 -0.35
N CYS A 152 -23.01 -19.77 -0.95
CA CYS A 152 -23.51 -20.95 -0.24
C CYS A 152 -22.45 -22.06 -0.17
N TYR A 153 -21.91 -22.33 1.02
CA TYR A 153 -20.84 -23.32 1.23
C TYR A 153 -21.37 -24.56 1.97
N LYS A 154 -21.02 -25.75 1.48
CA LYS A 154 -21.52 -27.05 1.99
C LYS A 154 -20.93 -27.45 3.35
N ASP A 155 -19.74 -26.95 3.67
CA ASP A 155 -19.06 -27.22 4.93
C ASP A 155 -18.12 -26.07 5.36
N LYS A 156 -17.66 -26.16 6.61
CA LYS A 156 -16.80 -25.18 7.26
C LYS A 156 -15.42 -25.06 6.59
N ASP A 157 -14.91 -26.16 6.05
CA ASP A 157 -13.58 -26.22 5.45
C ASP A 157 -13.57 -25.51 4.08
N ALA A 158 -14.66 -25.61 3.30
CA ALA A 158 -14.86 -24.86 2.06
C ALA A 158 -14.99 -23.35 2.28
N CYS A 159 -15.65 -22.92 3.36
CA CYS A 159 -15.73 -21.50 3.74
C CYS A 159 -14.36 -20.95 4.17
N ALA A 160 -13.60 -21.71 4.97
CA ALA A 160 -12.29 -21.30 5.48
C ALA A 160 -11.20 -21.18 4.39
N GLN A 161 -11.22 -22.08 3.38
CA GLN A 161 -10.29 -22.04 2.25
C GLN A 161 -10.47 -20.81 1.36
N THR A 162 -11.67 -20.25 1.28
CA THR A 162 -12.01 -19.14 0.38
C THR A 162 -11.69 -17.77 0.99
N HIS A 163 -11.73 -17.64 2.33
CA HIS A 163 -11.48 -16.38 3.05
C HIS A 163 -10.11 -16.29 3.76
N ASN A 164 -9.30 -17.35 3.75
CA ASN A 164 -7.96 -17.42 4.36
C ASN A 164 -7.90 -16.85 5.79
N THR A 165 -8.89 -17.21 6.62
CA THR A 165 -8.95 -16.86 8.05
C THR A 165 -9.07 -18.13 8.87
N ALA A 166 -8.13 -18.35 9.80
CA ALA A 166 -8.06 -19.57 10.62
C ALA A 166 -9.20 -19.73 11.67
N LYS A 167 -10.19 -18.84 11.69
CA LYS A 167 -11.39 -18.95 12.52
C LYS A 167 -12.58 -18.33 11.78
N CYS A 168 -13.46 -19.17 11.29
CA CYS A 168 -14.79 -18.77 10.83
C CYS A 168 -15.77 -19.24 11.92
N ASP A 169 -16.14 -18.33 12.82
CA ASP A 169 -17.00 -18.62 13.98
C ASP A 169 -18.51 -18.65 13.61
N ASP A 170 -18.86 -18.30 12.37
CA ASP A 170 -20.24 -18.13 11.90
C ASP A 170 -20.78 -19.30 11.02
N TYR A 171 -20.10 -20.44 10.96
CA TYR A 171 -20.62 -21.61 10.21
C TYR A 171 -21.58 -22.47 11.06
N ARG A 172 -22.81 -22.69 10.57
CA ARG A 172 -23.83 -23.54 11.22
C ARG A 172 -24.37 -24.64 10.30
N PRO A 173 -24.14 -25.94 10.59
CA PRO A 173 -24.64 -27.03 9.75
C PRO A 173 -26.15 -27.30 9.94
N LYS A 174 -26.80 -27.83 8.89
CA LYS A 174 -28.22 -28.23 8.89
C LYS A 174 -28.49 -29.23 10.04
N GLY A 175 -29.44 -28.91 10.91
CA GLY A 175 -29.90 -29.78 12.01
C GLY A 175 -29.39 -29.45 13.41
N ALA A 176 -28.55 -28.43 13.59
CA ALA A 176 -28.12 -27.98 14.93
C ALA A 176 -29.18 -27.07 15.58
N PRO A 177 -29.64 -27.34 16.83
CA PRO A 177 -30.55 -26.46 17.57
C PRO A 177 -29.92 -25.07 17.82
N ALA A 178 -30.75 -24.03 17.99
CA ALA A 178 -30.25 -22.69 18.31
C ALA A 178 -29.54 -22.67 19.67
N PRO A 179 -28.50 -21.85 19.86
CA PRO A 179 -27.93 -21.68 21.19
C PRO A 179 -28.99 -21.01 22.07
N ALA A 180 -29.49 -21.78 23.03
CA ALA A 180 -30.27 -21.26 24.13
C ALA A 180 -29.33 -20.40 24.99
N THR A 181 -29.65 -19.12 25.13
CA THR A 181 -29.30 -18.35 26.31
C THR A 181 -29.81 -19.10 27.53
N ASP A 182 -28.90 -19.41 28.47
CA ASP A 182 -29.22 -20.08 29.74
C ASP A 182 -30.22 -19.24 30.55
N GLU A 183 -31.50 -19.57 30.36
CA GLU A 183 -32.57 -19.36 31.33
C GLU A 183 -33.27 -20.73 31.44
N PRO A 184 -33.21 -21.42 32.59
CA PRO A 184 -33.90 -22.68 32.75
C PRO A 184 -35.42 -22.44 32.78
N GLN A 185 -36.13 -22.92 31.77
CA GLN A 185 -37.59 -23.04 31.83
C GLN A 185 -37.96 -24.22 32.72
N GLU A 186 -38.61 -23.89 33.83
CA GLU A 186 -39.10 -24.82 34.84
C GLU A 186 -40.38 -25.53 34.36
N ILE A 187 -40.46 -26.79 34.75
CA ILE A 187 -41.50 -27.76 34.44
C ILE A 187 -42.75 -27.35 35.24
N VAL A 188 -43.89 -27.28 34.57
CA VAL A 188 -45.20 -27.21 35.22
C VAL A 188 -45.46 -28.51 35.97
N ASP A 189 -45.50 -28.44 37.30
CA ASP A 189 -46.19 -29.41 38.14
C ASP A 189 -47.07 -28.67 39.16
N GLU A 190 -48.34 -29.03 39.19
CA GLU A 190 -49.38 -28.50 40.08
C GLU A 190 -49.19 -29.08 41.48
N SER A 191 -48.94 -28.25 42.49
CA SER A 191 -49.47 -28.51 43.83
C SER A 191 -49.64 -27.24 44.65
N SER A 192 -50.91 -27.01 45.02
CA SER A 192 -51.41 -26.16 46.10
C SER A 192 -50.45 -25.98 47.28
N ASP A 193 -50.19 -24.73 47.68
CA ASP A 193 -50.73 -24.21 48.94
C ASP A 193 -50.50 -22.70 49.08
N GLN A 194 -51.48 -22.06 49.72
CA GLN A 194 -51.65 -20.62 49.84
C GLN A 194 -50.61 -20.01 50.79
N ASP A 195 -49.98 -18.90 50.39
CA ASP A 195 -49.76 -17.73 51.25
C ASP A 195 -49.33 -16.50 50.42
N ILE A 196 -50.06 -15.40 50.59
CA ILE A 196 -49.79 -14.03 50.10
C ILE A 196 -49.21 -13.24 51.29
N PRO A 197 -48.45 -12.10 51.20
CA PRO A 197 -47.92 -11.31 50.06
C PRO A 197 -46.44 -10.85 50.20
N ALA A 198 -45.80 -10.39 49.12
CA ALA A 198 -44.94 -9.19 49.16
C ALA A 198 -44.69 -8.63 47.74
N ALA A 199 -44.76 -7.31 47.65
CA ALA A 199 -44.79 -6.55 46.40
C ALA A 199 -43.52 -6.71 45.56
N THR A 200 -43.76 -6.84 44.26
CA THR A 200 -42.81 -6.69 43.15
C THR A 200 -42.25 -5.26 43.14
N LEU A 201 -41.23 -5.00 43.96
CA LEU A 201 -40.29 -3.87 43.80
C LEU A 201 -39.03 -4.41 43.13
N THR A 202 -39.17 -4.97 41.93
CA THR A 202 -38.02 -5.37 41.13
C THR A 202 -37.40 -4.10 40.55
N THR A 203 -36.22 -3.75 41.06
CA THR A 203 -35.30 -2.74 40.56
C THR A 203 -34.83 -3.12 39.15
N ALA A 204 -35.68 -2.85 38.17
CA ALA A 204 -35.24 -2.74 36.78
C ALA A 204 -34.26 -1.56 36.66
N PRO A 205 -33.16 -1.68 35.89
CA PRO A 205 -32.26 -0.58 35.66
C PRO A 205 -33.05 0.57 35.04
N ALA A 206 -32.88 1.77 35.58
CA ALA A 206 -33.54 2.99 35.17
C ALA A 206 -33.09 3.39 33.75
N THR A 207 -33.56 2.65 32.76
CA THR A 207 -33.90 3.23 31.48
C THR A 207 -35.18 4.00 31.78
N GLU A 208 -35.13 5.33 31.67
CA GLU A 208 -36.35 6.08 31.38
C GLU A 208 -36.86 5.53 30.04
N ILE A 209 -37.60 4.41 30.09
CA ILE A 209 -38.69 4.22 29.16
C ILE A 209 -39.46 5.51 29.33
N ALA A 210 -39.50 6.33 28.28
CA ALA A 210 -40.35 7.50 28.22
C ALA A 210 -41.77 7.00 28.41
N ALA A 211 -42.15 6.82 29.68
CA ALA A 211 -43.47 6.40 30.06
C ALA A 211 -44.39 7.45 29.45
N PRO A 212 -45.49 7.03 28.79
CA PRO A 212 -46.42 7.98 28.21
C PRO A 212 -46.77 9.00 29.29
N ALA A 213 -46.56 10.29 28.99
CA ALA A 213 -46.88 11.35 29.92
C ALA A 213 -48.34 11.20 30.32
N PHE A 214 -48.62 11.14 31.62
CA PHE A 214 -50.00 11.03 32.09
C PHE A 214 -50.78 12.24 31.58
N ASP A 215 -51.86 11.99 30.85
CA ASP A 215 -52.69 13.07 30.33
C ASP A 215 -53.54 13.65 31.47
N TYR A 216 -53.20 14.86 31.91
CA TYR A 216 -53.96 15.59 32.93
C TYR A 216 -55.20 16.28 32.35
N SER A 217 -55.44 16.19 31.04
CA SER A 217 -56.59 16.82 30.39
C SER A 217 -57.91 16.29 30.95
N GLY A 218 -58.82 17.20 31.30
CA GLY A 218 -60.12 16.85 31.87
C GLY A 218 -60.16 16.71 33.39
N LEU A 219 -59.02 16.83 34.08
CA LEU A 219 -58.97 16.89 35.54
C LEU A 219 -59.10 18.34 36.06
N ASP A 220 -59.69 18.50 37.25
CA ASP A 220 -59.75 19.81 37.90
C ASP A 220 -58.38 20.21 38.49
N LYS A 221 -58.18 21.51 38.69
CA LYS A 221 -56.89 22.07 39.14
C LYS A 221 -56.41 21.49 40.47
N GLN A 222 -57.32 21.18 41.40
CA GLN A 222 -56.95 20.63 42.71
C GLN A 222 -56.43 19.20 42.56
N THR A 223 -57.12 18.36 41.77
CA THR A 223 -56.68 16.98 41.48
C THR A 223 -55.31 16.96 40.80
N VAL A 224 -55.09 17.81 39.79
CA VAL A 224 -53.78 17.93 39.11
C VAL A 224 -52.67 18.32 40.10
N THR A 225 -52.94 19.27 41.00
CA THR A 225 -51.97 19.69 42.02
C THR A 225 -51.63 18.55 42.98
N THR A 226 -52.62 17.77 43.41
CA THR A 226 -52.40 16.60 44.28
C THR A 226 -51.59 15.51 43.58
N LEU A 227 -51.87 15.21 42.31
CA LEU A 227 -51.13 14.21 41.54
C LEU A 227 -49.66 14.60 41.35
N HIS A 228 -49.37 15.85 40.98
CA HIS A 228 -47.98 16.33 40.89
C HIS A 228 -47.25 16.28 42.23
N SER A 229 -47.93 16.55 43.34
CA SER A 229 -47.36 16.40 44.68
C SER A 229 -47.01 14.94 44.97
N ALA A 230 -47.92 14.01 44.70
CA ALA A 230 -47.69 12.57 44.87
C ALA A 230 -46.54 12.04 43.99
N GLU A 231 -46.48 12.46 42.72
CA GLU A 231 -45.38 12.15 41.82
C GLU A 231 -44.04 12.66 42.34
N ASN A 232 -44.02 13.87 42.91
CA ASN A 232 -42.81 14.42 43.49
C ASN A 232 -42.37 13.65 44.75
N MET A 233 -43.33 13.23 45.59
CA MET A 233 -43.05 12.35 46.74
C MET A 233 -42.45 11.01 46.29
N ILE A 234 -43.02 10.38 45.25
CA ILE A 234 -42.50 9.13 44.67
C ILE A 234 -41.10 9.34 44.11
N ARG A 235 -40.87 10.44 43.39
CA ARG A 235 -39.54 10.78 42.83
C ARG A 235 -38.50 10.94 43.94
N ASN A 236 -38.84 11.64 45.02
CA ASN A 236 -37.93 11.83 46.15
C ASN A 236 -37.67 10.51 46.90
N ALA A 237 -38.70 9.69 47.12
CA ALA A 237 -38.53 8.38 47.74
C ALA A 237 -37.60 7.45 46.94
N ARG A 238 -37.68 7.49 45.60
CA ARG A 238 -36.78 6.74 44.71
C ARG A 238 -35.33 7.23 44.82
N LYS A 239 -35.11 8.55 44.89
CA LYS A 239 -33.77 9.12 45.10
C LYS A 239 -33.17 8.66 46.44
N ASP A 240 -33.95 8.80 47.52
CA ASP A 240 -33.53 8.38 48.86
C ASP A 240 -33.21 6.89 48.92
N TYR A 241 -34.01 6.06 48.25
CA TYR A 241 -33.75 4.63 48.12
C TYR A 241 -32.40 4.37 47.44
N ILE A 242 -32.13 4.99 46.28
CA ILE A 242 -30.87 4.80 45.55
C ILE A 242 -29.67 5.18 46.41
N ILE A 243 -29.72 6.33 47.10
CA ILE A 243 -28.62 6.81 47.94
C ILE A 243 -28.36 5.83 49.09
N LYS A 244 -29.42 5.39 49.79
CA LYS A 244 -29.29 4.46 50.92
C LYS A 244 -28.81 3.07 50.50
N VAL A 245 -29.28 2.57 49.36
CA VAL A 245 -28.84 1.26 48.86
C VAL A 245 -27.40 1.37 48.32
N ALA A 246 -27.03 2.47 47.66
CA ALA A 246 -25.66 2.71 47.24
C ALA A 246 -24.69 2.70 48.44
N ASP A 247 -25.03 3.42 49.51
CA ASP A 247 -24.25 3.43 50.76
C ASP A 247 -24.14 2.03 51.38
N ALA A 248 -25.25 1.27 51.45
CA ALA A 248 -25.24 -0.12 51.93
C ALA A 248 -24.36 -1.05 51.07
N VAL A 249 -24.42 -0.92 49.74
CA VAL A 249 -23.57 -1.68 48.82
C VAL A 249 -22.11 -1.28 48.96
N GLY A 250 -21.82 0.02 49.12
CA GLY A 250 -20.48 0.54 49.37
C GLY A 250 -19.88 -0.02 50.66
N MET A 251 -20.61 0.02 51.78
CA MET A 251 -20.15 -0.55 53.05
C MET A 251 -19.88 -2.05 52.94
N ALA A 252 -20.77 -2.81 52.29
CA ALA A 252 -20.58 -4.24 52.09
C ALA A 252 -19.35 -4.54 51.22
N HIS A 253 -19.16 -3.77 50.15
CA HIS A 253 -17.99 -3.88 49.29
C HIS A 253 -16.70 -3.54 50.04
N ASP A 254 -16.65 -2.43 50.76
CA ASP A 254 -15.48 -1.99 51.53
C ASP A 254 -15.09 -3.00 52.61
N GLU A 255 -16.06 -3.60 53.30
CA GLU A 255 -15.78 -4.62 54.31
C GLU A 255 -15.25 -5.92 53.70
N LEU A 256 -15.79 -6.34 52.54
CA LEU A 256 -15.31 -7.50 51.80
C LEU A 256 -13.91 -7.26 51.19
N VAL A 257 -13.61 -6.04 50.75
CA VAL A 257 -12.29 -5.65 50.24
C VAL A 257 -11.28 -5.48 51.37
N ARG A 258 -11.66 -4.88 52.50
CA ARG A 258 -10.77 -4.65 53.66
C ARG A 258 -10.35 -5.96 54.32
N ASN A 259 -11.22 -6.97 54.34
CA ASN A 259 -10.93 -8.30 54.87
C ASN A 259 -10.34 -9.26 53.80
N SER A 260 -9.88 -8.72 52.67
CA SER A 260 -9.22 -9.50 51.62
C SER A 260 -7.71 -9.54 51.83
N ASP A 261 -7.26 -10.50 52.63
CA ASP A 261 -5.86 -10.62 53.06
C ASP A 261 -4.94 -11.21 51.97
N GLY A 262 -5.11 -10.78 50.70
CA GLY A 262 -4.32 -11.24 49.55
C GLY A 262 -4.54 -12.69 49.11
N HIS A 263 -5.37 -13.46 49.81
CA HIS A 263 -5.60 -14.89 49.55
C HIS A 263 -7.03 -15.29 49.16
N ASN A 264 -7.97 -14.35 49.14
CA ASN A 264 -9.36 -14.67 48.79
C ASN A 264 -9.57 -14.53 47.27
N GLN A 265 -9.39 -15.63 46.55
CA GLN A 265 -9.78 -15.78 45.12
C GLN A 265 -11.29 -15.55 44.87
N HIS A 266 -12.05 -15.28 45.94
CA HIS A 266 -13.50 -15.17 45.94
C HIS A 266 -14.01 -13.77 46.31
N THR A 267 -13.20 -12.71 46.43
CA THR A 267 -13.73 -11.40 46.90
C THR A 267 -14.80 -10.82 45.99
N GLU A 268 -14.53 -10.83 44.68
CA GLU A 268 -15.47 -10.34 43.68
C GLU A 268 -16.68 -11.26 43.54
N GLU A 269 -16.47 -12.58 43.52
CA GLU A 269 -17.54 -13.57 43.44
C GLU A 269 -18.41 -13.59 44.69
N THR A 270 -17.84 -13.36 45.87
CA THR A 270 -18.55 -13.27 47.16
C THR A 270 -19.37 -11.99 47.22
N PHE A 271 -18.82 -10.86 46.77
CA PHE A 271 -19.56 -9.61 46.66
C PHE A 271 -20.74 -9.75 45.70
N VAL A 272 -20.52 -10.29 44.50
CA VAL A 272 -21.58 -10.53 43.52
C VAL A 272 -22.61 -11.53 44.04
N GLY A 273 -22.19 -12.62 44.69
CA GLY A 273 -23.07 -13.60 45.31
C GLY A 273 -23.91 -13.02 46.45
N TRP A 274 -23.33 -12.17 47.29
CA TRP A 274 -24.07 -11.42 48.30
C TRP A 274 -25.08 -10.46 47.67
N CYS A 275 -24.68 -9.70 46.65
CA CYS A 275 -25.59 -8.82 45.90
C CYS A 275 -26.79 -9.60 45.34
N GLN A 276 -26.57 -10.77 44.76
CA GLN A 276 -27.65 -11.64 44.28
C GLN A 276 -28.58 -12.09 45.42
N SER A 277 -28.03 -12.43 46.59
CA SER A 277 -28.83 -12.84 47.77
C SER A 277 -29.76 -11.74 48.29
N VAL A 278 -29.40 -10.47 48.09
CA VAL A 278 -30.22 -9.30 48.46
C VAL A 278 -31.07 -8.78 47.29
N GLY A 279 -31.12 -9.51 46.16
CA GLY A 279 -31.95 -9.19 45.01
C GLY A 279 -31.35 -8.15 44.05
N LEU A 280 -30.04 -7.89 44.11
CA LEU A 280 -29.34 -6.98 43.20
C LEU A 280 -28.62 -7.75 42.09
N SER A 281 -28.84 -7.34 40.84
CA SER A 281 -28.03 -7.84 39.73
C SER A 281 -26.59 -7.35 39.86
N LYS A 282 -25.64 -8.10 39.29
CA LYS A 282 -24.22 -7.70 39.21
C LYS A 282 -24.06 -6.28 38.62
N SER A 283 -24.77 -5.99 37.53
CA SER A 283 -24.70 -4.68 36.87
C SER A 283 -25.22 -3.54 37.74
N THR A 284 -26.35 -3.76 38.42
CA THR A 284 -26.97 -2.80 39.34
C THR A 284 -26.07 -2.54 40.54
N ALA A 285 -25.46 -3.59 41.10
CA ALA A 285 -24.53 -3.49 42.21
C ALA A 285 -23.34 -2.58 41.90
N TYR A 286 -22.68 -2.74 40.73
CA TYR A 286 -21.57 -1.85 40.37
C TYR A 286 -22.01 -0.43 40.04
N GLN A 287 -23.19 -0.23 39.44
CA GLN A 287 -23.71 1.12 39.22
C GLN A 287 -23.96 1.83 40.55
N LEU A 288 -24.52 1.13 41.53
CA LEU A 288 -24.73 1.64 42.89
C LEU A 288 -23.41 1.87 43.62
N LEU A 289 -22.43 0.96 43.47
CA LEU A 289 -21.08 1.13 44.02
C LEU A 289 -20.38 2.36 43.43
N GLN A 290 -20.51 2.59 42.12
CA GLN A 290 -20.00 3.80 41.47
C GLN A 290 -20.62 5.07 42.06
N VAL A 291 -21.94 5.08 42.29
CA VAL A 291 -22.63 6.19 42.96
C VAL A 291 -22.15 6.36 44.40
N SER A 292 -21.96 5.27 45.14
CA SER A 292 -21.41 5.30 46.49
C SER A 292 -20.01 5.92 46.51
N ASN A 293 -19.13 5.49 45.61
CA ASN A 293 -17.78 6.03 45.48
C ASN A 293 -17.79 7.52 45.11
N LEU A 294 -18.70 7.94 44.23
CA LEU A 294 -18.88 9.36 43.90
C LEU A 294 -19.28 10.16 45.15
N LEU A 295 -20.23 9.67 45.95
CA LEU A 295 -20.67 10.33 47.17
C LEU A 295 -19.56 10.36 48.24
N CYS A 296 -18.92 9.22 48.51
CA CYS A 296 -17.85 9.09 49.51
C CYS A 296 -16.62 9.94 49.18
N SER A 297 -16.30 10.11 47.89
CA SER A 297 -15.19 10.95 47.43
C SER A 297 -15.52 12.45 47.35
N SER A 298 -16.77 12.84 47.60
CA SER A 298 -17.23 14.24 47.52
C SER A 298 -17.24 14.91 48.90
N THR A 299 -17.11 16.23 48.93
CA THR A 299 -17.19 17.00 50.18
C THR A 299 -18.63 17.02 50.74
N PRO A 300 -18.85 17.31 52.03
CA PRO A 300 -20.20 17.35 52.60
C PRO A 300 -21.17 18.32 51.92
N ASN A 301 -20.65 19.38 51.28
CA ASN A 301 -21.47 20.31 50.52
C ASN A 301 -21.82 19.76 49.13
N GLU A 302 -20.85 19.15 48.44
CA GLU A 302 -21.08 18.46 47.16
C GLU A 302 -22.03 17.27 47.32
N GLN A 303 -21.91 16.51 48.41
CA GLN A 303 -22.85 15.42 48.72
C GLN A 303 -24.29 15.93 48.80
N LYS A 304 -24.54 17.10 49.41
CA LYS A 304 -25.89 17.68 49.45
C LYS A 304 -26.42 18.01 48.04
N VAL A 305 -25.56 18.53 47.18
CA VAL A 305 -25.90 18.83 45.78
C VAL A 305 -26.20 17.54 45.01
N LEU A 306 -25.32 16.55 45.13
CA LEU A 306 -25.46 15.23 44.50
C LEU A 306 -26.72 14.50 44.97
N GLN A 307 -27.03 14.54 46.27
CA GLN A 307 -28.25 13.91 46.82
C GLN A 307 -29.53 14.56 46.29
N GLN A 308 -29.48 15.84 45.89
CA GLN A 308 -30.61 16.54 45.27
C GLN A 308 -30.72 16.28 43.76
N ALA A 309 -29.65 15.82 43.12
CA ALA A 309 -29.61 15.54 41.69
C ALA A 309 -30.62 14.46 41.25
N SER A 310 -30.95 14.42 39.96
CA SER A 310 -31.75 13.33 39.40
C SER A 310 -30.97 12.01 39.41
N SER A 311 -31.66 10.88 39.57
CA SER A 311 -31.03 9.55 39.56
C SER A 311 -30.21 9.30 38.29
N SER A 312 -30.72 9.70 37.12
CA SER A 312 -30.02 9.59 35.84
C SER A 312 -28.74 10.43 35.81
N LEU A 313 -28.76 11.64 36.39
CA LEU A 313 -27.57 12.50 36.49
C LEU A 313 -26.52 11.91 37.44
N LEU A 314 -26.95 11.34 38.56
CA LEU A 314 -26.07 10.63 39.49
C LEU A 314 -25.35 9.47 38.81
N TYR A 315 -26.07 8.60 38.11
CA TYR A 315 -25.45 7.49 37.39
C TYR A 315 -24.53 7.96 36.25
N ALA A 316 -24.89 9.03 35.55
CA ALA A 316 -24.04 9.59 34.50
C ALA A 316 -22.71 10.13 35.06
N ALA A 317 -22.75 10.87 36.17
CA ALA A 317 -21.57 11.41 36.82
C ALA A 317 -20.72 10.35 37.54
N ALA A 318 -21.34 9.26 38.02
CA ALA A 318 -20.65 8.17 38.70
C ALA A 318 -19.89 7.23 37.76
N LYS A 319 -20.17 7.28 36.45
CA LYS A 319 -19.56 6.39 35.48
C LYS A 319 -18.04 6.63 35.39
N PRO A 320 -17.19 5.58 35.36
CA PRO A 320 -15.74 5.75 35.26
C PRO A 320 -15.27 6.45 33.98
N SER A 321 -16.05 6.35 32.91
CA SER A 321 -15.78 7.02 31.62
C SER A 321 -16.32 8.45 31.54
N ALA A 322 -16.88 8.99 32.63
CA ALA A 322 -17.42 10.33 32.65
C ALA A 322 -16.28 11.37 32.56
N PRO A 323 -16.42 12.44 31.75
CA PRO A 323 -15.44 13.51 31.70
C PRO A 323 -15.31 14.19 33.06
N ALA A 324 -14.08 14.30 33.59
CA ALA A 324 -13.84 14.87 34.92
C ALA A 324 -14.40 16.30 35.06
N GLU A 325 -14.29 17.12 34.01
CA GLU A 325 -14.84 18.48 33.97
C GLU A 325 -16.36 18.51 34.22
N LEU A 326 -17.10 17.53 33.69
CA LEU A 326 -18.55 17.45 33.90
C LEU A 326 -18.91 16.90 35.27
N VAL A 327 -18.12 15.95 35.80
CA VAL A 327 -18.33 15.41 37.15
C VAL A 327 -18.17 16.51 38.19
N GLU A 328 -17.14 17.35 38.06
CA GLU A 328 -16.92 18.48 38.97
C GLU A 328 -18.01 19.56 38.82
N ALA A 329 -18.46 19.85 37.59
CA ALA A 329 -19.58 20.77 37.37
C ALA A 329 -20.91 20.24 37.96
N VAL A 330 -21.12 18.93 37.98
CA VAL A 330 -22.27 18.30 38.67
C VAL A 330 -22.12 18.42 40.19
N LYS A 331 -20.93 18.17 40.75
CA LYS A 331 -20.65 18.34 42.19
C LYS A 331 -20.82 19.78 42.66
N ALA A 332 -20.41 20.74 41.84
CA ALA A 332 -20.58 22.18 42.09
C ALA A 332 -22.04 22.64 42.00
N GLY A 333 -22.91 21.87 41.33
CA GLY A 333 -24.32 22.20 41.12
C GLY A 333 -24.59 23.07 39.89
N ASP A 334 -23.58 23.31 39.04
CA ASP A 334 -23.72 24.05 37.79
C ASP A 334 -24.56 23.28 36.76
N ILE A 335 -24.50 21.95 36.82
CA ILE A 335 -25.31 21.05 36.00
C ILE A 335 -26.39 20.42 36.89
N THR A 336 -27.64 20.80 36.67
CA THR A 336 -28.79 20.34 37.49
C THR A 336 -29.66 19.31 36.76
N SER A 337 -29.50 19.18 35.45
CA SER A 337 -30.30 18.29 34.60
C SER A 337 -29.44 17.30 33.81
N HIS A 338 -29.92 16.05 33.71
CA HIS A 338 -29.31 15.03 32.86
C HIS A 338 -29.24 15.47 31.38
N LYS A 339 -30.20 16.28 30.91
CA LYS A 339 -30.18 16.82 29.54
C LYS A 339 -29.00 17.76 29.31
N GLN A 340 -28.74 18.66 30.26
CA GLN A 340 -27.60 19.59 30.18
C GLN A 340 -26.27 18.83 30.19
N TYR A 341 -26.16 17.81 31.05
CA TYR A 341 -25.00 16.94 31.09
C TYR A 341 -24.72 16.28 29.74
N LYS A 342 -25.74 15.70 29.10
CA LYS A 342 -25.60 15.02 27.81
C LYS A 342 -25.18 15.95 26.67
N GLU A 343 -25.72 17.16 26.66
CA GLU A 343 -25.36 18.18 25.68
C GLU A 343 -23.88 18.59 25.84
N LEU A 344 -23.43 18.86 27.07
CA LEU A 344 -22.02 19.22 27.33
C LEU A 344 -21.07 18.04 27.06
N GLU A 345 -21.47 16.81 27.37
CA GLU A 345 -20.71 15.59 27.03
C GLU A 345 -20.52 15.47 25.52
N ALA A 346 -21.57 15.72 24.73
CA ALA A 346 -21.49 15.71 23.27
C ALA A 346 -20.59 16.84 22.75
N GLN A 347 -20.68 18.04 23.33
CA GLN A 347 -19.83 19.17 22.95
C GLN A 347 -18.34 18.91 23.23
N LEU A 348 -18.00 18.35 24.40
CA LEU A 348 -16.62 17.98 24.72
C LEU A 348 -16.08 16.92 23.76
N LYS A 349 -16.85 15.86 23.50
CA LYS A 349 -16.46 14.84 22.51
C LYS A 349 -16.26 15.42 21.11
N ALA A 350 -17.16 16.31 20.67
CA ALA A 350 -17.04 16.96 19.38
C ALA A 350 -15.78 17.86 19.32
N ALA A 351 -15.48 18.59 20.39
CA ALA A 351 -14.29 19.43 20.49
C ALA A 351 -13.00 18.59 20.49
N GLU A 352 -12.96 17.48 21.21
CA GLU A 352 -11.83 16.54 21.21
C GLU A 352 -11.60 15.93 19.83
N ALA A 353 -12.65 15.44 19.19
CA ALA A 353 -12.57 14.89 17.84
C ALA A 353 -12.11 15.94 16.82
N ALA A 354 -12.58 17.19 16.94
CA ALA A 354 -12.14 18.29 16.10
C ALA A 354 -10.65 18.61 16.31
N ARG A 355 -10.17 18.61 17.56
CA ARG A 355 -8.75 18.81 17.89
C ARG A 355 -7.89 17.68 17.33
N GLU A 356 -8.28 16.43 17.52
CA GLU A 356 -7.55 15.28 17.00
C GLU A 356 -7.47 15.31 15.45
N ALA A 357 -8.58 15.63 14.79
CA ALA A 357 -8.60 15.80 13.34
C ALA A 357 -7.70 16.96 12.87
N ALA A 358 -7.66 18.07 13.61
CA ALA A 358 -6.77 19.19 13.32
C ALA A 358 -5.29 18.82 13.50
N GLU A 359 -4.95 18.10 14.57
CA GLU A 359 -3.59 17.61 14.83
C GLU A 359 -3.13 16.63 13.74
N LYS A 360 -3.98 15.67 13.35
CA LYS A 360 -3.68 14.74 12.26
C LYS A 360 -3.44 15.48 10.93
N LYS A 361 -4.25 16.49 10.61
CA LYS A 361 -4.03 17.35 9.44
C LYS A 361 -2.71 18.12 9.52
N ALA A 362 -2.40 18.71 10.68
CA ALA A 362 -1.15 19.44 10.89
C ALA A 362 0.09 18.53 10.76
N GLN A 363 0.02 17.32 11.31
CA GLN A 363 1.07 16.32 11.16
C GLN A 363 1.25 15.89 9.70
N GLY A 364 0.14 15.68 8.97
CA GLY A 364 0.17 15.37 7.53
C GLY A 364 0.81 16.49 6.71
N LEU A 365 0.47 17.75 6.98
CA LEU A 365 1.08 18.92 6.34
C LEU A 365 2.57 19.02 6.65
N LYS A 366 2.97 18.79 7.90
CA LYS A 366 4.39 18.81 8.30
C LYS A 366 5.19 17.71 7.60
N ALA A 367 4.63 16.50 7.49
CA ALA A 367 5.25 15.42 6.75
C ALA A 367 5.40 15.76 5.26
N SER A 368 4.33 16.29 4.64
CA SER A 368 4.36 16.75 3.24
C SER A 368 5.40 17.84 3.01
N TYR A 369 5.47 18.82 3.91
CA TYR A 369 6.47 19.90 3.86
C TYR A 369 7.89 19.35 3.93
N ASN A 370 8.17 18.46 4.88
CA ASN A 370 9.48 17.84 5.03
C ASN A 370 9.88 17.04 3.80
N THR A 371 8.96 16.28 3.20
CA THR A 371 9.21 15.54 1.96
C THR A 371 9.47 16.48 0.79
N ALA A 372 8.69 17.54 0.64
CA ALA A 372 8.90 18.54 -0.42
C ALA A 372 10.28 19.22 -0.28
N HIS A 373 10.65 19.60 0.94
CA HIS A 373 11.94 20.22 1.23
C HIS A 373 13.11 19.26 0.97
N ALA A 374 12.99 17.99 1.34
CA ALA A 374 14.01 16.97 1.05
C ALA A 374 14.18 16.75 -0.46
N ASN A 375 13.07 16.72 -1.22
CA ASN A 375 13.12 16.62 -2.67
C ASN A 375 13.76 17.85 -3.32
N GLU A 376 13.47 19.05 -2.82
CA GLU A 376 14.09 20.28 -3.30
C GLU A 376 15.61 20.26 -3.06
N GLN A 377 16.04 19.88 -1.86
CA GLN A 377 17.46 19.72 -1.53
C GLN A 377 18.14 18.69 -2.44
N TYR A 378 17.52 17.53 -2.67
CA TYR A 378 18.03 16.53 -3.60
C TYR A 378 18.20 17.08 -5.03
N ASN A 379 17.23 17.88 -5.51
CA ASN A 379 17.32 18.51 -6.82
C ASN A 379 18.43 19.56 -6.90
N ILE A 380 18.65 20.34 -5.84
CA ILE A 380 19.77 21.29 -5.75
C ILE A 380 21.11 20.54 -5.84
N ASP A 381 21.27 19.46 -5.08
CA ASP A 381 22.49 18.65 -5.08
C ASP A 381 22.72 17.99 -6.44
N LEU A 382 21.67 17.47 -7.07
CA LEU A 382 21.76 16.87 -8.40
C LEU A 382 22.19 17.91 -9.45
N ARG A 383 21.62 19.13 -9.40
CA ARG A 383 22.02 20.23 -10.30
C ARG A 383 23.47 20.62 -10.09
N LYS A 384 23.94 20.68 -8.84
CA LYS A 384 25.34 20.98 -8.53
C LYS A 384 26.28 19.92 -9.12
N LYS A 385 25.99 18.63 -8.92
CA LYS A 385 26.79 17.54 -9.53
C LYS A 385 26.77 17.57 -11.06
N ALA A 386 25.62 17.90 -11.66
CA ALA A 386 25.51 18.05 -13.10
C ALA A 386 26.37 19.21 -13.62
N GLN A 387 26.39 20.35 -12.91
CA GLN A 387 27.24 21.49 -13.23
C GLN A 387 28.74 21.12 -13.12
N GLU A 388 29.13 20.43 -12.06
CA GLU A 388 30.50 19.94 -11.89
C GLU A 388 30.92 18.99 -13.02
N ALA A 389 30.05 18.07 -13.43
CA ALA A 389 30.30 17.15 -14.54
C ALA A 389 30.41 17.87 -15.90
N VAL A 390 29.57 18.88 -16.14
CA VAL A 390 29.66 19.72 -17.35
C VAL A 390 31.00 20.45 -17.40
N GLU A 391 31.47 20.97 -16.26
CA GLU A 391 32.73 21.71 -16.22
C GLU A 391 33.95 20.80 -16.41
N ASP A 392 33.94 19.59 -15.86
CA ASP A 392 34.94 18.56 -16.15
C ASP A 392 34.96 18.16 -17.64
N LEU A 393 33.77 17.98 -18.25
CA LEU A 393 33.68 17.69 -19.68
C LEU A 393 34.21 18.83 -20.55
N LYS A 394 33.92 20.09 -20.21
CA LYS A 394 34.51 21.24 -20.90
C LYS A 394 36.02 21.23 -20.81
N GLN A 395 36.59 20.99 -19.64
CA GLN A 395 38.05 20.91 -19.46
C GLN A 395 38.67 19.78 -20.29
N LYS A 396 38.01 18.61 -20.38
CA LYS A 396 38.44 17.50 -21.24
C LYS A 396 38.37 17.86 -22.73
N LEU A 397 37.32 18.55 -23.17
CA LEU A 397 37.20 19.03 -24.55
C LEU A 397 38.26 20.07 -24.89
N TYR A 398 38.56 21.00 -24.00
CA TYR A 398 39.65 21.97 -24.19
C TYR A 398 40.99 21.27 -24.40
N ARG A 399 41.36 20.33 -23.52
CA ARG A 399 42.59 19.52 -23.67
C ARG A 399 42.64 18.77 -25.00
N ARG A 400 41.53 18.14 -25.39
CA ARG A 400 41.48 17.39 -26.66
C ARG A 400 41.59 18.28 -27.89
N ASN A 401 41.02 19.49 -27.83
CA ASN A 401 41.17 20.47 -28.90
C ASN A 401 42.62 20.96 -29.02
N GLU A 402 43.32 21.15 -27.90
CA GLU A 402 44.75 21.47 -27.91
C GLU A 402 45.58 20.32 -28.52
N GLU A 403 45.31 19.07 -28.13
CA GLU A 403 45.95 17.89 -28.73
C GLU A 403 45.71 17.79 -30.24
N LEU A 404 44.48 18.04 -30.69
CA LEU A 404 44.13 18.03 -32.12
C LEU A 404 44.85 19.14 -32.87
N ALA A 405 44.90 20.35 -32.30
CA ALA A 405 45.64 21.46 -32.90
C ALA A 405 47.14 21.15 -33.06
N ALA A 406 47.75 20.46 -32.07
CA ALA A 406 49.13 20.00 -32.18
C ALA A 406 49.33 18.97 -33.30
N LYS A 407 48.43 17.99 -33.43
CA LYS A 407 48.47 17.00 -34.52
C LYS A 407 48.25 17.61 -35.89
N ASP A 408 47.36 18.59 -36.00
CA ASP A 408 47.15 19.33 -37.25
C ASP A 408 48.43 20.09 -37.66
N GLN A 409 49.15 20.67 -36.70
CA GLN A 409 50.46 21.28 -36.98
C GLN A 409 51.49 20.25 -37.47
N GLU A 410 51.59 19.08 -36.83
CA GLU A 410 52.47 18.00 -37.24
C GLU A 410 52.16 17.49 -38.66
N LEU A 411 50.87 17.29 -38.96
CA LEU A 411 50.42 16.85 -40.28
C LEU A 411 50.77 17.89 -41.36
N ASN A 412 50.53 19.17 -41.09
CA ASN A 412 50.89 20.24 -42.02
C ASN A 412 52.41 20.27 -42.27
N ALA A 413 53.23 20.12 -41.22
CA ALA A 413 54.68 20.04 -41.38
C ALA A 413 55.13 18.83 -42.20
N ALA A 414 54.48 17.67 -42.03
CA ALA A 414 54.75 16.48 -42.84
C ALA A 414 54.37 16.67 -44.32
N LEU A 415 53.24 17.34 -44.59
CA LEU A 415 52.82 17.69 -45.95
C LEU A 415 53.82 18.65 -46.61
N ASP A 416 54.32 19.65 -45.87
CA ASP A 416 55.37 20.56 -46.35
C ASP A 416 56.66 19.81 -46.71
N GLN A 417 57.08 18.87 -45.85
CA GLN A 417 58.23 17.99 -46.13
C GLN A 417 57.99 17.15 -47.39
N GLN A 418 56.81 16.56 -47.55
CA GLN A 418 56.46 15.80 -48.75
C GLN A 418 56.51 16.67 -50.01
N GLY A 419 56.00 17.90 -49.94
CA GLY A 419 56.09 18.88 -51.02
C GLY A 419 57.54 19.19 -51.42
N ALA A 420 58.44 19.30 -50.44
CA ALA A 420 59.87 19.48 -50.67
C ALA A 420 60.50 18.24 -51.34
N TYR A 421 60.17 17.03 -50.90
CA TYR A 421 60.63 15.78 -51.52
C TYR A 421 60.16 15.65 -52.98
N ILE A 422 58.88 15.94 -53.25
CA ILE A 422 58.33 15.92 -54.62
C ILE A 422 59.05 16.92 -55.51
N SER A 423 59.36 18.11 -55.00
CA SER A 423 60.12 19.13 -55.73
C SER A 423 61.52 18.64 -56.07
N LYS A 424 62.23 18.04 -55.10
CA LYS A 424 63.54 17.44 -55.31
C LYS A 424 63.52 16.28 -56.31
N LEU A 425 62.49 15.44 -56.28
CA LEU A 425 62.30 14.38 -57.28
C LEU A 425 62.16 14.95 -58.70
N ARG A 426 61.36 16.01 -58.87
CA ARG A 426 61.21 16.70 -60.17
C ARG A 426 62.51 17.33 -60.67
N GLU A 427 63.36 17.82 -59.76
CA GLU A 427 64.70 18.32 -60.12
C GLU A 427 65.62 17.18 -60.58
N LEU A 428 65.64 16.05 -59.86
CA LEU A 428 66.42 14.87 -60.22
C LEU A 428 65.95 14.23 -61.54
N GLU A 429 64.65 14.27 -61.85
CA GLU A 429 64.12 13.82 -63.14
C GLU A 429 64.53 14.71 -64.32
N LYS A 430 64.75 16.01 -64.08
CA LYS A 430 65.23 16.96 -65.10
C LYS A 430 66.74 16.93 -65.29
N ALA A 431 67.49 16.36 -64.35
CA ALA A 431 68.93 16.18 -64.50
C ALA A 431 69.22 15.12 -65.58
N PRO A 432 70.17 15.37 -66.50
CA PRO A 432 70.51 14.40 -67.55
C PRO A 432 71.05 13.10 -66.91
N LYS A 433 70.38 11.98 -67.20
CA LYS A 433 70.85 10.63 -66.86
C LYS A 433 71.85 10.17 -67.92
N ASP A 434 73.13 10.39 -67.68
CA ASP A 434 74.19 9.63 -68.36
C ASP A 434 74.32 8.25 -67.70
N VAL A 435 73.39 7.36 -68.02
CA VAL A 435 73.49 5.94 -67.66
C VAL A 435 73.88 5.17 -68.91
N ALA A 436 75.16 4.84 -69.03
CA ALA A 436 75.60 3.76 -69.89
C ALA A 436 74.95 2.47 -69.37
N VAL A 437 73.91 2.01 -70.04
CA VAL A 437 73.27 0.73 -69.75
C VAL A 437 74.20 -0.37 -70.27
N GLU A 438 75.08 -0.89 -69.44
CA GLU A 438 75.53 -2.28 -69.61
C GLU A 438 74.31 -3.17 -69.36
N GLN A 439 73.90 -3.91 -70.39
CA GLN A 439 72.78 -4.83 -70.26
C GLN A 439 73.14 -5.87 -69.19
N PRO A 440 72.30 -6.06 -68.16
CA PRO A 440 72.53 -7.08 -67.14
C PRO A 440 72.73 -8.43 -67.82
N SER A 441 73.79 -9.16 -67.43
CA SER A 441 74.05 -10.46 -68.01
C SER A 441 72.89 -11.39 -67.69
N GLU A 442 72.68 -12.42 -68.50
CA GLU A 442 71.59 -13.39 -68.30
C GLU A 442 71.64 -14.05 -66.91
N ALA A 443 72.83 -14.11 -66.30
CA ALA A 443 73.04 -14.56 -64.92
C ALA A 443 72.47 -13.59 -63.86
N ASP A 444 72.51 -12.28 -64.11
CA ASP A 444 71.96 -11.26 -63.20
C ASP A 444 70.42 -11.25 -63.24
N ILE A 445 69.85 -11.46 -64.42
CA ILE A 445 68.41 -11.61 -64.63
C ILE A 445 67.90 -12.86 -63.90
N GLU A 446 68.63 -13.97 -63.98
CA GLU A 446 68.30 -15.20 -63.27
C GLU A 446 68.43 -15.04 -61.75
N ARG A 447 69.43 -14.29 -61.29
CA ARG A 447 69.62 -13.97 -59.87
C ARG A 447 68.45 -13.17 -59.34
N TRP A 448 68.00 -12.12 -60.04
CA TRP A 448 66.85 -11.32 -59.63
C TRP A 448 65.53 -12.07 -59.73
N ARG A 449 65.37 -12.96 -60.71
CA ARG A 449 64.19 -13.83 -60.78
C ARG A 449 64.13 -14.75 -59.56
N ARG A 450 65.25 -15.36 -59.19
CA ARG A 450 65.36 -16.21 -58.01
C ARG A 450 65.12 -15.43 -56.72
N GLU A 451 65.70 -14.23 -56.60
CA GLU A 451 65.50 -13.33 -55.46
C GLU A 451 64.04 -12.85 -55.36
N GLY A 452 63.39 -12.59 -56.49
CA GLY A 452 61.98 -12.24 -56.57
C GLY A 452 61.06 -13.40 -56.21
N GLU A 453 61.37 -14.60 -56.67
CA GLU A 453 60.66 -15.84 -56.29
C GLU A 453 60.85 -16.18 -54.80
N GLU A 454 62.06 -15.95 -54.27
CA GLU A 454 62.38 -16.17 -52.85
C GLU A 454 61.68 -15.14 -51.96
N ARG A 455 61.62 -13.86 -52.37
CA ARG A 455 60.80 -12.82 -51.71
C ARG A 455 59.30 -13.12 -51.80
N ALA A 456 58.82 -13.59 -52.95
CA ALA A 456 57.41 -13.98 -53.11
C ALA A 456 57.05 -15.22 -52.28
N ARG A 457 57.97 -16.19 -52.16
CA ARG A 457 57.82 -17.34 -51.26
C ARG A 457 57.90 -16.93 -49.79
N ALA A 458 58.77 -15.99 -49.42
CA ALA A 458 58.83 -15.44 -48.06
C ALA A 458 57.55 -14.69 -47.69
N GLU A 459 56.97 -13.92 -48.62
CA GLU A 459 55.71 -13.20 -48.42
C GLU A 459 54.50 -14.15 -48.33
N MET A 460 54.50 -15.27 -49.08
CA MET A 460 53.46 -16.31 -49.01
C MET A 460 53.62 -17.26 -47.82
N ALA A 461 54.84 -17.47 -47.32
CA ALA A 461 55.15 -18.26 -46.13
C ALA A 461 55.05 -17.44 -44.82
N ARG A 462 54.95 -16.10 -44.93
CA ARG A 462 54.63 -15.23 -43.81
C ARG A 462 53.23 -15.61 -43.31
N PRO A 463 53.07 -16.10 -42.07
CA PRO A 463 51.76 -16.38 -41.54
C PRO A 463 50.96 -15.07 -41.61
N ARG A 464 49.81 -15.10 -42.30
CA ARG A 464 48.81 -14.03 -42.23
C ARG A 464 48.29 -13.98 -40.81
N GLN A 465 49.03 -13.33 -39.93
CA GLN A 465 48.50 -12.86 -38.68
C GLN A 465 47.58 -11.71 -39.04
N THR A 466 46.27 -11.92 -38.91
CA THR A 466 45.33 -10.81 -38.76
C THR A 466 45.55 -10.28 -37.35
N PRO A 467 46.24 -9.14 -37.15
CA PRO A 467 46.27 -8.53 -35.82
C PRO A 467 44.83 -8.25 -35.40
N LEU A 468 44.54 -8.47 -34.11
CA LEU A 468 43.32 -8.00 -33.46
C LEU A 468 43.29 -6.47 -33.55
N SER A 469 42.77 -5.94 -34.65
CA SER A 469 42.46 -4.52 -34.75
C SER A 469 41.10 -4.26 -34.11
N ALA A 470 40.88 -3.05 -33.60
CA ALA A 470 39.60 -2.62 -33.06
C ALA A 470 38.41 -2.86 -34.03
N ASN A 471 38.69 -2.95 -35.34
CA ASN A 471 37.70 -3.22 -36.38
C ASN A 471 37.27 -4.70 -36.45
N ASN A 472 38.07 -5.64 -35.93
CA ASN A 472 37.76 -7.08 -35.93
C ASN A 472 37.16 -7.54 -34.61
N VAL A 473 37.53 -6.89 -33.50
CA VAL A 473 36.99 -7.18 -32.16
C VAL A 473 35.54 -6.69 -32.02
N ARG A 474 35.21 -5.55 -32.63
CA ARG A 474 33.88 -4.93 -32.54
C ARG A 474 32.76 -5.81 -33.12
N PRO A 475 32.85 -6.34 -34.36
CA PRO A 475 31.80 -7.22 -34.90
C PRO A 475 31.67 -8.52 -34.10
N MET A 476 32.78 -9.13 -33.66
CA MET A 476 32.75 -10.35 -32.84
C MET A 476 32.09 -10.12 -31.47
N ALA A 477 32.34 -8.98 -30.83
CA ALA A 477 31.66 -8.58 -29.60
C ALA A 477 30.17 -8.28 -29.82
N CYS A 478 29.80 -7.70 -30.97
CA CYS A 478 28.41 -7.48 -31.34
C CYS A 478 27.65 -8.79 -31.58
N ASP A 479 28.24 -9.75 -32.28
CA ASP A 479 27.62 -11.06 -32.53
C ASP A 479 27.46 -11.88 -31.25
N LEU A 480 28.43 -11.79 -30.33
CA LEU A 480 28.33 -12.39 -29.00
C LEU A 480 27.22 -11.74 -28.17
N ALA A 481 27.13 -10.41 -28.16
CA ALA A 481 26.07 -9.68 -27.46
C ALA A 481 24.67 -10.03 -27.99
N ASN A 482 24.54 -10.19 -29.31
CA ASN A 482 23.30 -10.60 -29.95
C ASN A 482 22.91 -12.04 -29.56
N SER A 483 23.88 -12.95 -29.52
CA SER A 483 23.67 -14.35 -29.13
C SER A 483 23.25 -14.49 -27.67
N VAL A 484 23.89 -13.74 -26.75
CA VAL A 484 23.51 -13.68 -25.34
C VAL A 484 22.11 -13.08 -25.16
N THR A 485 21.77 -12.04 -25.92
CA THR A 485 20.45 -11.40 -25.88
C THR A 485 19.35 -12.35 -26.37
N ALA A 486 19.60 -13.12 -27.42
CA ALA A 486 18.65 -14.12 -27.93
C ALA A 486 18.42 -15.27 -26.93
N LEU A 487 19.47 -15.78 -26.31
CA LEU A 487 19.37 -16.82 -25.27
C LEU A 487 18.67 -16.30 -24.02
N TYR A 488 18.93 -15.05 -23.62
CA TYR A 488 18.25 -14.40 -22.51
C TYR A 488 16.75 -14.20 -22.75
N ASN A 489 16.36 -13.77 -23.95
CA ASN A 489 14.95 -13.63 -24.31
C ASN A 489 14.24 -14.99 -24.35
N THR A 490 14.92 -16.04 -24.82
CA THR A 490 14.39 -17.41 -24.82
C THR A 490 14.24 -17.95 -23.40
N PHE A 491 15.20 -17.64 -22.51
CA PHE A 491 15.12 -17.96 -21.09
C PHE A 491 13.95 -17.25 -20.39
N LEU A 492 13.76 -15.95 -20.66
CA LEU A 492 12.63 -15.20 -20.10
C LEU A 492 11.27 -15.76 -20.54
N LEU A 493 11.16 -16.22 -21.79
CA LEU A 493 9.93 -16.86 -22.29
C LEU A 493 9.65 -18.21 -21.60
N ALA A 494 10.68 -18.97 -21.22
CA ALA A 494 10.54 -20.27 -20.58
C ALA A 494 10.42 -20.20 -19.05
N ALA A 495 10.98 -19.17 -18.41
CA ALA A 495 11.11 -19.07 -16.96
C ALA A 495 9.93 -18.37 -16.26
N CYS A 496 8.91 -17.91 -16.98
CA CYS A 496 7.80 -17.11 -16.42
C CYS A 496 6.91 -17.85 -15.40
N GLU A 497 7.02 -19.17 -15.25
CA GLU A 497 6.20 -19.96 -14.31
C GLU A 497 7.00 -20.98 -13.47
N LEU A 498 8.34 -21.00 -13.56
CA LEU A 498 9.18 -22.02 -12.91
C LEU A 498 9.79 -21.54 -11.58
N HIS A 499 9.87 -22.43 -10.59
CA HIS A 499 10.45 -22.17 -9.26
C HIS A 499 11.45 -23.27 -8.84
N GLY A 500 12.45 -22.91 -8.04
CA GLY A 500 13.40 -23.87 -7.45
C GLY A 500 14.33 -24.55 -8.46
N ASP A 501 14.48 -25.87 -8.37
CA ASP A 501 15.44 -26.65 -9.17
C ASP A 501 15.11 -26.65 -10.67
N GLU A 502 13.84 -26.47 -11.05
CA GLU A 502 13.40 -26.38 -12.44
C GLU A 502 13.87 -25.07 -13.10
N TYR A 503 13.85 -23.96 -12.35
CA TYR A 503 14.43 -22.69 -12.79
C TYR A 503 15.96 -22.81 -12.96
N ALA A 504 16.64 -23.51 -12.05
CA ALA A 504 18.07 -23.73 -12.13
C ALA A 504 18.47 -24.57 -13.37
N GLN A 505 17.69 -25.60 -13.70
CA GLN A 505 17.89 -26.41 -14.91
C GLN A 505 17.65 -25.61 -16.19
N CYS A 506 16.64 -24.73 -16.23
CA CYS A 506 16.39 -23.84 -17.37
C CYS A 506 17.45 -22.72 -17.50
N ALA A 507 18.05 -22.28 -16.38
CA ALA A 507 19.11 -21.27 -16.38
C ALA A 507 20.50 -21.84 -16.70
N ALA A 508 20.72 -23.14 -16.51
CA ALA A 508 22.01 -23.79 -16.71
C ALA A 508 22.59 -23.63 -18.14
N PRO A 509 21.83 -23.74 -19.25
CA PRO A 509 22.36 -23.52 -20.59
C PRO A 509 22.83 -22.08 -20.83
N LEU A 510 22.13 -21.10 -20.25
CA LEU A 510 22.49 -19.69 -20.33
C LEU A 510 23.78 -19.41 -19.55
N ILE A 511 23.91 -20.00 -18.36
CA ILE A 511 25.12 -19.89 -17.52
C ILE A 511 26.32 -20.55 -18.20
N ALA A 512 26.15 -21.74 -18.77
CA ALA A 512 27.20 -22.45 -19.49
C ALA A 512 27.67 -21.68 -20.74
N ALA A 513 26.74 -21.13 -21.53
CA ALA A 513 27.08 -20.32 -22.70
C ALA A 513 27.83 -19.03 -22.34
N LEU A 514 27.47 -18.40 -21.21
CA LEU A 514 28.19 -17.24 -20.69
C LEU A 514 29.59 -17.60 -20.19
N GLN A 515 29.76 -18.76 -19.56
CA GLN A 515 31.06 -19.24 -19.11
C GLN A 515 31.99 -19.57 -20.29
N ASP A 516 31.51 -20.28 -21.31
CA ASP A 516 32.28 -20.58 -22.52
C ASP A 516 32.71 -19.32 -23.27
N ALA A 517 31.82 -18.32 -23.37
CA ALA A 517 32.14 -17.02 -23.97
C ALA A 517 33.23 -16.28 -23.18
N LEU A 518 33.19 -16.34 -21.85
CA LEU A 518 34.14 -15.68 -20.97
C LEU A 518 35.51 -16.36 -21.02
N THR A 519 35.55 -17.69 -21.12
CA THR A 519 36.78 -18.47 -21.33
C THR A 519 37.37 -18.23 -22.72
N GLY A 520 36.55 -18.13 -23.76
CA GLY A 520 37.00 -17.79 -25.12
C GLY A 520 37.62 -16.39 -25.20
N LEU A 521 37.00 -15.41 -24.54
CA LEU A 521 37.55 -14.05 -24.43
C LEU A 521 38.86 -14.01 -23.64
N GLN A 522 38.96 -14.75 -22.53
CA GLN A 522 40.20 -14.88 -21.77
C GLN A 522 41.31 -15.55 -22.60
N GLY A 523 40.99 -16.58 -23.38
CA GLY A 523 41.93 -17.22 -24.30
C GLY A 523 42.46 -16.25 -25.36
N ALA A 524 41.58 -15.48 -26.01
CA ALA A 524 41.95 -14.49 -27.01
C ALA A 524 42.80 -13.33 -26.42
N VAL A 525 42.51 -12.91 -25.19
CA VAL A 525 43.30 -11.90 -24.47
C VAL A 525 44.68 -12.44 -24.10
N ASN A 526 44.77 -13.71 -23.68
CA ASN A 526 46.04 -14.34 -23.34
C ASN A 526 46.91 -14.58 -24.58
N GLU A 527 46.34 -14.96 -25.73
CA GLU A 527 47.06 -15.03 -27.01
C GLU A 527 47.55 -13.65 -27.46
N HIS A 528 46.73 -12.61 -27.33
CA HIS A 528 47.14 -11.24 -27.64
C HIS A 528 48.32 -10.80 -26.77
N ASN A 529 48.27 -11.04 -25.46
CA ASN A 529 49.36 -10.72 -24.55
C ASN A 529 50.63 -11.54 -24.86
N ALA A 530 50.49 -12.82 -25.20
CA ALA A 530 51.63 -13.67 -25.56
C ALA A 530 52.31 -13.28 -26.88
N THR A 531 51.56 -12.71 -27.84
CA THR A 531 52.14 -12.13 -29.06
C THR A 531 52.90 -10.83 -28.79
N THR A 532 52.41 -9.99 -27.87
CA THR A 532 53.08 -8.74 -27.49
C THR A 532 54.41 -9.02 -26.77
N TYR A 533 54.47 -10.05 -25.92
CA TYR A 533 55.72 -10.44 -25.23
C TYR A 533 56.78 -11.07 -26.15
N LYS A 534 56.39 -11.66 -27.29
CA LYS A 534 57.36 -12.20 -28.26
C LYS A 534 57.99 -11.11 -29.14
N GLU A 535 57.30 -9.99 -29.37
CA GLU A 535 57.86 -8.85 -30.10
C GLU A 535 58.92 -8.09 -29.28
N ASP A 536 58.87 -8.20 -27.95
CA ASP A 536 59.86 -7.60 -27.04
C ASP A 536 61.12 -8.48 -26.82
N GLU A 537 61.03 -9.82 -26.94
CA GLU A 537 62.20 -10.73 -26.84
C GLU A 537 63.06 -10.77 -28.12
N ASP A 538 62.52 -10.40 -29.29
CA ASP A 538 63.29 -10.26 -30.54
C ASP A 538 64.04 -8.90 -30.65
N PHE A 539 64.04 -8.10 -29.57
CA PHE A 539 64.66 -6.76 -29.49
C PHE A 539 65.76 -6.63 -28.41
N GLU A 540 66.28 -7.75 -27.87
CA GLU A 540 67.61 -7.86 -27.21
C GLU A 540 68.56 -8.72 -28.05
#